data_AF-A0A6L3ESF6-F1
#
_entry.id   AF-A0A6L3ESF6-F1
#
_cell.length_a   1.000
_cell.length_b   1.000
_cell.length_c   1.000
_cell.angle_alpha   90.00
_cell.angle_beta   90.00
_cell.angle_gamma   90.00
#
_symmetry.space_group_name_H-M   'P 1'
#
loop_
_entity.id
_entity.type
_entity.pdbx_description
1 polymer ?
#
loop_
_entity_poly.entity_id
_entity_poly.type
_entity_poly.pdbx_seq_one_letter_code
_entity_poly.pdbx_strand_id
1 'polypeptide(L)'
;MPWLAWVLTAPACASDADAVEQLVRIAYLAEVASYCSLVDDAVTRGFRIERDRIVEAGNLGPAEIESARTRAWRMGHEEWQNRGLGGFRGWCRGEGTEAARFFRRIAGEPG
;
A
#
# COMPACT_ATOMS: atom_id res chain seq x y z
N MET A 1 33.26 17.54 -34.77
CA MET A 1 32.55 17.99 -33.55
C MET A 1 31.06 17.89 -33.81
N PRO A 2 30.38 16.76 -33.55
CA PRO A 2 28.92 16.72 -33.59
C PRO A 2 28.36 17.07 -32.22
N TRP A 3 27.31 17.84 -32.27
CA TRP A 3 26.72 18.59 -31.19
C TRP A 3 25.91 17.69 -30.25
N LEU A 4 26.04 17.96 -28.95
CA LEU A 4 25.27 17.36 -27.88
C LEU A 4 23.79 17.75 -28.06
N ALA A 5 22.98 16.83 -28.57
CA ALA A 5 21.54 16.89 -28.45
C ALA A 5 21.18 16.64 -26.99
N TRP A 6 20.83 17.70 -26.27
CA TRP A 6 20.24 17.63 -24.94
C TRP A 6 18.88 16.93 -25.04
N VAL A 7 18.81 15.68 -24.61
CA VAL A 7 17.54 15.01 -24.33
C VAL A 7 16.95 15.68 -23.10
N LEU A 8 15.93 16.53 -23.31
CA LEU A 8 15.07 17.02 -22.24
C LEU A 8 14.22 15.84 -21.75
N THR A 9 14.71 15.13 -20.74
CA THR A 9 13.91 14.18 -19.98
C THR A 9 12.86 14.97 -19.20
N ALA A 10 11.62 14.99 -19.67
CA ALA A 10 10.51 15.51 -18.89
C ALA A 10 10.39 14.70 -17.58
N PRO A 11 10.14 15.35 -16.44
CA PRO A 11 9.87 14.64 -15.19
C PRO A 11 8.59 13.83 -15.39
N ALA A 12 8.63 12.53 -15.09
CA ALA A 12 7.45 11.69 -15.10
C ALA A 12 6.47 12.21 -14.03
N CYS A 13 5.38 12.85 -14.45
CA CYS A 13 4.19 12.92 -13.61
C CYS A 13 3.78 11.47 -13.30
N ALA A 14 3.57 11.15 -12.02
CA ALA A 14 2.96 9.89 -11.64
C ALA A 14 1.62 9.78 -12.39
N SER A 15 1.43 8.68 -13.12
CA SER A 15 0.19 8.44 -13.85
C SER A 15 -0.90 7.92 -12.91
N ASP A 16 -2.16 8.09 -13.27
CA ASP A 16 -3.30 7.56 -12.52
C ASP A 16 -3.15 6.05 -12.24
N ALA A 17 -2.60 5.30 -13.21
CA ALA A 17 -2.30 3.88 -13.07
C ALA A 17 -1.27 3.58 -11.97
N ASP A 18 -0.26 4.43 -11.82
CA ASP A 18 0.74 4.31 -10.74
C ASP A 18 0.11 4.60 -9.38
N ALA A 19 -0.74 5.63 -9.28
CA ALA A 19 -1.46 5.95 -8.05
C ALA A 19 -2.44 4.84 -7.64
N VAL A 20 -3.15 4.22 -8.60
CA VAL A 20 -4.00 3.05 -8.34
C VAL A 20 -3.16 1.88 -7.80
N GLU A 21 -2.00 1.60 -8.38
CA GLU A 21 -1.15 0.50 -7.92
C GLU A 21 -0.55 0.78 -6.54
N GLN A 22 -0.17 2.02 -6.26
CA GLN A 22 0.22 2.43 -4.90
C GLN A 22 -0.94 2.24 -3.90
N LEU A 23 -2.16 2.58 -4.28
CA LEU A 23 -3.35 2.40 -3.45
C LEU A 23 -3.65 0.91 -3.20
N VAL A 24 -3.53 0.06 -4.23
CA VAL A 24 -3.63 -1.40 -4.08
C VAL A 24 -2.58 -1.90 -3.08
N ARG A 25 -1.33 -1.45 -3.20
CA ARG A 25 -0.25 -1.87 -2.32
C ARG A 25 -0.51 -1.52 -0.86
N ILE A 26 -0.88 -0.28 -0.56
CA ILE A 26 -1.13 0.11 0.83
C ILE A 26 -2.40 -0.54 1.39
N ALA A 27 -3.43 -0.75 0.58
CA ALA A 27 -4.62 -1.48 0.99
C ALA A 27 -4.28 -2.94 1.29
N TYR A 28 -3.43 -3.58 0.47
CA TYR A 28 -2.96 -4.94 0.73
C TYR A 28 -2.24 -5.03 2.08
N LEU A 29 -1.32 -4.10 2.37
CA LEU A 29 -0.62 -4.06 3.67
C LEU A 29 -1.60 -3.90 4.85
N ALA A 30 -2.65 -3.10 4.69
CA ALA A 30 -3.69 -2.94 5.71
C ALA A 30 -4.48 -4.25 5.92
N GLU A 31 -4.79 -4.98 4.85
CA GLU A 31 -5.42 -6.31 4.94
C GLU A 31 -4.50 -7.32 5.63
N VAL A 32 -3.20 -7.34 5.32
CA VAL A 32 -2.24 -8.21 6.02
C VAL A 32 -2.21 -7.90 7.51
N ALA A 33 -2.10 -6.62 7.88
CA ALA A 33 -2.14 -6.21 9.29
C ALA A 33 -3.45 -6.64 9.98
N SER A 34 -4.59 -6.57 9.26
CA SER A 34 -5.91 -7.00 9.73
C SER A 34 -5.95 -8.51 9.99
N TYR A 35 -5.58 -9.34 9.00
CA TYR A 35 -5.51 -10.80 9.17
C TYR A 35 -4.61 -11.22 10.33
N CYS A 36 -3.54 -10.47 10.56
CA CYS A 36 -2.58 -10.73 11.64
C CYS A 36 -2.98 -10.12 12.99
N SER A 37 -4.14 -9.47 13.10
CA SER A 37 -4.62 -8.81 14.33
C SER A 37 -3.65 -7.74 14.87
N LEU A 38 -3.02 -6.99 13.97
CA LEU A 38 -2.04 -5.95 14.28
C LEU A 38 -2.58 -4.53 14.04
N VAL A 39 -3.88 -4.40 13.74
CA VAL A 39 -4.53 -3.10 13.53
C VAL A 39 -4.88 -2.47 14.87
N ASP A 40 -4.27 -1.31 15.13
CA ASP A 40 -4.59 -0.42 16.24
C ASP A 40 -4.94 0.99 15.70
N ASP A 41 -5.13 1.95 16.60
CA ASP A 41 -5.47 3.34 16.23
C ASP A 41 -4.37 4.00 15.38
N ALA A 42 -3.10 3.69 15.66
CA ALA A 42 -1.97 4.25 14.93
C ALA A 42 -1.87 3.68 13.52
N VAL A 43 -2.04 2.36 13.36
CA VAL A 43 -2.12 1.70 12.05
C VAL A 43 -3.28 2.25 11.24
N THR A 44 -4.46 2.38 11.84
CA THR A 44 -5.65 2.94 11.18
C THR A 44 -5.41 4.38 10.72
N ARG A 45 -4.80 5.21 11.56
CA ARG A 45 -4.47 6.61 11.24
C ARG A 45 -3.44 6.70 10.13
N GLY A 46 -2.36 5.92 10.21
CA GLY A 46 -1.30 5.88 9.20
C GLY A 46 -1.82 5.44 7.83
N PHE A 47 -2.70 4.42 7.80
CA PHE A 47 -3.34 3.99 6.56
C PHE A 47 -4.20 5.10 5.94
N ARG A 48 -5.00 5.82 6.75
CA ARG A 48 -5.82 6.93 6.25
C ARG A 48 -4.97 8.06 5.67
N ILE A 49 -3.93 8.47 6.38
CA ILE A 49 -2.99 9.51 5.92
C ILE A 49 -2.39 9.14 4.57
N GLU A 50 -1.85 7.92 4.46
CA GLU A 50 -1.17 7.50 3.23
C GLU A 50 -2.16 7.27 2.06
N ARG A 51 -3.34 6.73 2.35
CA ARG A 51 -4.43 6.61 1.37
C ARG A 51 -4.82 7.98 0.84
N ASP A 52 -5.08 8.94 1.71
CA ASP A 52 -5.53 10.28 1.32
C ASP A 52 -4.45 10.97 0.49
N ARG A 53 -3.16 10.84 0.89
CA ARG A 53 -2.01 11.31 0.10
C ARG A 53 -2.00 10.75 -1.32
N ILE A 54 -2.20 9.44 -1.48
CA ILE A 54 -2.18 8.77 -2.80
C ILE A 54 -3.40 9.18 -3.64
N VAL A 55 -4.58 9.22 -3.03
CA VAL A 55 -5.83 9.60 -3.71
C VAL A 55 -5.76 11.05 -4.20
N GLU A 56 -5.26 11.96 -3.36
CA GLU A 56 -5.10 13.37 -3.72
C GLU A 56 -4.02 13.55 -4.80
N ALA A 57 -2.86 12.90 -4.66
CA ALA A 57 -1.77 13.02 -5.63
C ALA A 57 -2.11 12.43 -7.00
N GLY A 58 -2.91 11.37 -7.04
CA GLY A 58 -3.36 10.70 -8.27
C GLY A 58 -4.72 11.18 -8.80
N ASN A 59 -5.37 12.15 -8.14
CA ASN A 59 -6.72 12.60 -8.46
C ASN A 59 -7.72 11.43 -8.66
N LEU A 60 -7.63 10.41 -7.80
CA LEU A 60 -8.38 9.17 -7.97
C LEU A 60 -9.86 9.33 -7.63
N GLY A 61 -10.71 8.82 -8.51
CA GLY A 61 -12.16 8.79 -8.33
C GLY A 61 -12.65 7.61 -7.49
N PRO A 62 -13.92 7.62 -7.05
CA PRO A 62 -14.50 6.57 -6.21
C PRO A 62 -14.40 5.16 -6.81
N ALA A 63 -14.54 5.03 -8.14
CA ALA A 63 -14.46 3.75 -8.82
C ALA A 63 -13.05 3.13 -8.78
N GLU A 64 -12.01 3.96 -8.91
CA GLU A 64 -10.61 3.53 -8.82
C GLU A 64 -10.25 3.12 -7.41
N ILE A 65 -10.72 3.89 -6.42
CA ILE A 65 -10.56 3.57 -4.99
C ILE A 65 -11.21 2.24 -4.65
N GLU A 66 -12.45 2.02 -5.10
CA GLU A 66 -13.16 0.77 -4.83
C GLU A 66 -12.54 -0.43 -5.54
N SER A 67 -12.09 -0.24 -6.79
CA SER A 67 -11.35 -1.25 -7.55
C SER A 67 -10.05 -1.63 -6.84
N ALA A 68 -9.27 -0.64 -6.36
CA ALA A 68 -8.03 -0.86 -5.64
C ALA A 68 -8.27 -1.64 -4.33
N ARG A 69 -9.31 -1.28 -3.57
CA ARG A 69 -9.72 -2.00 -2.35
C ARG A 69 -10.10 -3.44 -2.64
N THR A 70 -10.96 -3.66 -3.64
CA THR A 70 -11.40 -5.01 -4.02
C THR A 70 -10.23 -5.90 -4.44
N ARG A 71 -9.29 -5.35 -5.24
CA ARG A 71 -8.08 -6.06 -5.65
C ARG A 71 -7.21 -6.42 -4.44
N ALA A 72 -6.95 -5.46 -3.56
CA ALA A 72 -6.13 -5.66 -2.37
C ALA A 72 -6.72 -6.71 -1.42
N TRP A 73 -8.03 -6.64 -1.16
CA TRP A 73 -8.74 -7.63 -0.35
C TRP A 73 -8.62 -9.04 -0.92
N ARG A 74 -8.84 -9.18 -2.25
CA ARG A 74 -8.71 -10.48 -2.92
C ARG A 74 -7.29 -11.04 -2.76
N MET A 75 -6.27 -10.21 -2.97
CA MET A 75 -4.87 -10.63 -2.81
C MET A 75 -4.58 -11.09 -1.37
N GLY A 76 -4.94 -10.29 -0.37
CA GLY A 76 -4.73 -10.67 1.04
C GLY A 76 -5.49 -11.93 1.43
N HIS A 77 -6.73 -12.09 0.93
CA HIS A 77 -7.52 -13.29 1.17
C HIS A 77 -6.92 -14.54 0.52
N GLU A 78 -6.47 -14.44 -0.73
CA GLU A 78 -5.79 -15.53 -1.42
C GLU A 78 -4.52 -15.96 -0.68
N GLU A 79 -3.71 -15.00 -0.20
CA GLU A 79 -2.55 -15.32 0.63
C GLU A 79 -2.92 -16.02 1.93
N TRP A 80 -3.94 -15.53 2.63
CA TRP A 80 -4.40 -16.15 3.86
C TRP A 80 -4.88 -17.59 3.65
N GLN A 81 -5.68 -17.83 2.60
CA GLN A 81 -6.17 -19.18 2.24
C GLN A 81 -5.03 -20.13 1.89
N ASN A 82 -4.02 -19.64 1.18
CA ASN A 82 -2.90 -20.46 0.72
C ASN A 82 -1.90 -20.78 1.83
N ARG A 83 -1.98 -20.12 2.99
CA ARG A 83 -1.05 -20.27 4.11
C ARG A 83 -1.73 -21.06 5.23
N GLY A 84 -1.44 -22.37 5.32
CA GLY A 84 -1.81 -23.18 6.50
C GLY A 84 -1.24 -22.62 7.81
N LEU A 85 -1.65 -23.16 8.97
CA LEU A 85 -1.38 -22.56 10.30
C LEU A 85 0.09 -22.15 10.56
N GLY A 86 1.07 -22.95 10.11
CA GLY A 86 2.49 -22.63 10.25
C GLY A 86 2.95 -21.47 9.35
N GLY A 87 2.47 -21.43 8.11
CA GLY A 87 2.75 -20.37 7.15
C GLY A 87 2.12 -19.05 7.55
N PHE A 88 0.91 -19.10 8.12
CA PHE A 88 0.22 -17.93 8.67
C PHE A 88 1.03 -17.25 9.78
N ARG A 89 1.55 -18.01 10.75
CA ARG A 89 2.38 -17.45 11.84
C ARG A 89 3.68 -16.83 11.33
N GLY A 90 4.32 -17.45 10.34
CA GLY A 90 5.51 -16.90 9.71
C GLY A 90 5.23 -15.57 9.00
N TRP A 91 4.14 -15.54 8.23
CA TRP A 91 3.67 -14.35 7.51
C TRP A 91 3.40 -13.17 8.45
N CYS A 92 2.67 -13.40 9.55
CA CYS A 92 2.38 -12.33 10.50
C CYS A 92 3.61 -11.79 11.24
N ARG A 93 4.61 -12.65 11.52
CA ARG A 93 5.88 -12.20 12.11
C ARG A 93 6.75 -11.40 11.14
N GLY A 94 6.62 -11.64 9.84
CA GLY A 94 7.30 -10.89 8.79
C GLY A 94 6.42 -9.74 8.30
N GLU A 95 5.77 -9.97 7.16
CA GLU A 95 4.97 -8.98 6.43
C GLU A 95 3.93 -8.27 7.30
N GLY A 96 3.20 -8.99 8.17
CA GLY A 96 2.20 -8.35 9.03
C GLY A 96 2.79 -7.36 10.03
N THR A 97 3.92 -7.70 10.63
CA THR A 97 4.65 -6.79 11.52
C THR A 97 5.19 -5.61 10.75
N GLU A 98 5.82 -5.82 9.59
CA GLU A 98 6.34 -4.74 8.76
C GLU A 98 5.25 -3.78 8.27
N ALA A 99 4.09 -4.30 7.88
CA ALA A 99 2.92 -3.52 7.50
C ALA A 99 2.44 -2.62 8.66
N ALA A 100 2.28 -3.18 9.86
CA ALA A 100 1.89 -2.41 11.04
C ALA A 100 2.92 -1.31 11.36
N ARG A 101 4.22 -1.64 11.33
CA ARG A 101 5.29 -0.66 11.55
C ARG A 101 5.29 0.45 10.51
N PHE A 102 5.03 0.13 9.25
CA PHE A 102 4.94 1.10 8.17
C PHE A 102 3.87 2.16 8.48
N PHE A 103 2.66 1.74 8.84
CA PHE A 103 1.59 2.69 9.15
C PHE A 103 1.82 3.45 10.46
N ARG A 104 2.38 2.82 11.50
CA ARG A 104 2.73 3.52 12.74
C ARG A 104 3.73 4.65 12.51
N ARG A 105 4.74 4.43 11.65
CA ARG A 105 5.69 5.49 11.25
C ARG A 105 4.99 6.64 10.54
N ILE A 106 4.04 6.35 9.65
CA ILE A 106 3.24 7.39 8.97
C ILE A 106 2.39 8.16 9.99
N ALA A 107 1.86 7.48 11.00
CA ALA A 107 1.11 8.12 12.08
C ALA A 107 1.98 8.94 13.06
N GLY A 108 3.30 8.94 12.91
CA GLY A 108 4.24 9.66 13.77
C GLY A 108 4.65 8.91 15.05
N GLU A 109 4.33 7.62 15.16
CA GLU A 109 4.75 6.77 16.28
C GLU A 109 6.06 6.03 15.96
N PRO A 110 6.89 5.73 16.98
CA PRO A 110 8.02 4.82 16.81
C PRO A 110 7.48 3.43 16.41
N GLY A 111 7.87 2.95 15.23
CA GLY A 111 7.45 1.66 14.67
C GLY A 111 8.04 0.45 15.39
#